data_AF-A0A0K0FEF7-F1
#
_entry.id   AF-A0A0K0FEF7-F1
#
_cell.length_a   1.000
_cell.length_b   1.000
_cell.length_c   1.000
_cell.angle_alpha   90.00
_cell.angle_beta   90.00
_cell.angle_gamma   90.00
#
_symmetry.space_group_name_H-M   'P 1'
#
loop_
_entity.id
_entity.type
_entity.pdbx_description
1 polymer ?
#
loop_
_entity_poly.entity_id
_entity_poly.type
_entity_poly.pdbx_seq_one_letter_code
_entity_poly.pdbx_strand_id
1 'polypeptide(L)'
;MKLLSEVLFALVCLHIVAGFGGLTRLRIQQETRKDMSDDGKKRFDEHQKAMEQLVKLSNQIHDVKPSKDDDKFDLDPMSNPSMYQGDMILNKHAAEYLLAEAKMKLEAKHANKTGPDAEKEIVDKLKKNRAYKKDLPFKWKFPIPYYIDGVKSVGVIDSAVKDLEKETCLTFKKTGPFKDRQGLRMYPGQGCYSNYGPISDNKPQDVSIGHGCERICIVQHEISHALGLFHEQSRPDRDNYLDIAMQNIAPNKRHNYDKSSLAETETFGIPYDYGSGMQYGKTTFSTNHKLAMVPKNKLYIDTIGQREKVSFNDIKLLNTIYCSKICKGGIKCSNGGYEDPKKCGTCRCPSMLGGPTCEDVARNPPSCGKENILIASSKEKSFSTNGVKDCVFLIKAEKNKRVKISLDKGNFNQKLPCAPGHALQIKFNIDKTITGPTFCGRVQRQTLISEGDQMFVNYVGTSPQHMLKFRYSLA
;
A
#
# COMPACT_ATOMS: atom_id res chain seq x y z
N MET A 1 55.00 12.89 1.28
CA MET A 1 54.15 13.83 2.05
C MET A 1 52.70 13.94 1.59
N LYS A 2 52.31 13.54 0.36
CA LYS A 2 50.90 13.59 -0.09
C LYS A 2 50.05 12.37 0.32
N LEU A 3 50.64 11.17 0.49
CA LEU A 3 49.88 9.97 0.91
C LEU A 3 49.46 9.96 2.39
N LEU A 4 50.19 10.64 3.27
CA LEU A 4 49.88 10.69 4.70
C LEU A 4 48.72 11.66 5.03
N SER A 5 48.45 12.63 4.16
CA SER A 5 47.36 13.59 4.31
C SER A 5 45.99 12.99 4.00
N GLU A 6 45.89 12.08 3.04
CA GLU A 6 44.61 11.45 2.63
C GLU A 6 44.19 10.34 3.60
N VAL A 7 45.16 9.61 4.16
CA VAL A 7 44.90 8.59 5.19
C VAL A 7 44.47 9.24 6.51
N LEU A 8 45.02 10.40 6.86
CA LEU A 8 44.61 11.13 8.07
C LEU A 8 43.21 11.76 7.92
N PHE A 9 42.81 12.19 6.72
CA PHE A 9 41.44 12.68 6.47
C PHE A 9 40.40 11.55 6.52
N ALA A 10 40.77 10.35 6.06
CA ALA A 10 39.93 9.15 6.19
C ALA A 10 39.78 8.66 7.64
N LEU A 11 40.82 8.84 8.48
CA LEU A 11 40.79 8.49 9.90
C LEU A 11 40.09 9.54 10.78
N VAL A 12 40.16 10.83 10.43
CA VAL A 12 39.48 11.89 11.18
C VAL A 12 37.96 11.89 10.95
N CYS A 13 37.49 11.48 9.77
CA CYS A 13 36.06 11.20 9.54
C CYS A 13 35.56 9.95 10.30
N LEU A 14 36.46 9.07 10.74
CA LEU A 14 36.13 7.89 11.54
C LEU A 14 36.04 8.18 13.05
N HIS A 15 36.40 9.38 13.52
CA HIS A 15 36.54 9.67 14.95
C HIS A 15 35.56 10.72 15.51
N ILE A 16 34.50 11.10 14.79
CA ILE A 16 33.43 11.97 15.33
C ILE A 16 32.10 11.23 15.58
N VAL A 17 32.01 9.92 15.34
CA VAL A 17 30.80 9.13 15.66
C VAL A 17 31.14 7.86 16.43
N ALA A 18 31.85 8.00 17.55
CA ALA A 18 31.99 6.94 18.53
C ALA A 18 30.84 6.99 19.55
N GLY A 19 29.66 6.60 19.08
CA GLY A 19 28.55 6.14 19.91
C GLY A 19 28.14 4.78 19.39
N PHE A 20 28.56 3.72 20.08
CA PHE A 20 28.20 2.33 19.79
C PHE A 20 26.67 2.22 19.67
N GLY A 21 26.17 1.82 18.49
CA GLY A 21 24.84 2.14 17.95
C GLY A 21 24.81 2.48 16.44
N GLY A 22 25.97 2.79 15.84
CA GLY A 22 26.07 3.30 14.45
C GLY A 22 26.49 2.28 13.38
N LEU A 23 27.12 1.17 13.75
CA LEU A 23 27.82 0.30 12.80
C LEU A 23 26.86 -0.51 11.90
N THR A 24 25.76 -1.01 12.47
CA THR A 24 24.77 -1.83 11.74
C THR A 24 24.00 -0.98 10.73
N ARG A 25 23.57 0.23 11.13
CA ARG A 25 22.87 1.15 10.23
C ARG A 25 23.76 1.64 9.10
N LEU A 26 25.01 2.00 9.39
CA LEU A 26 25.99 2.38 8.38
C LEU A 26 26.27 1.23 7.40
N ARG A 27 26.37 0.00 7.89
CA ARG A 27 26.52 -1.18 7.04
C ARG A 27 25.31 -1.36 6.13
N ILE A 28 24.08 -1.30 6.63
CA ILE A 28 22.86 -1.40 5.82
C ILE A 28 22.82 -0.31 4.76
N GLN A 29 23.17 0.93 5.12
CA GLN A 29 23.23 2.06 4.20
C GLN A 29 24.28 1.82 3.09
N GLN A 30 25.47 1.32 3.43
CA GLN A 30 26.53 0.99 2.47
C GLN A 30 26.12 -0.16 1.54
N GLU A 31 25.54 -1.23 2.09
CA GLU A 31 25.04 -2.39 1.32
C GLU A 31 23.92 -1.95 0.36
N THR A 32 22.97 -1.14 0.83
CA THR A 32 21.88 -0.57 0.02
C THR A 32 22.42 0.29 -1.13
N ARG A 33 23.42 1.13 -0.85
CA ARG A 33 24.02 2.06 -1.82
C ARG A 33 24.88 1.37 -2.88
N LYS A 34 25.45 0.20 -2.57
CA LYS A 34 26.50 -0.45 -3.36
C LYS A 34 26.10 -0.66 -4.82
N ASP A 35 24.93 -1.25 -5.05
CA ASP A 35 24.47 -1.75 -6.36
C ASP A 35 23.59 -0.76 -7.13
N MET A 36 23.31 0.42 -6.52
CA MET A 36 22.62 1.53 -7.17
C MET A 36 23.43 2.09 -8.35
N SER A 37 22.72 2.67 -9.31
CA SER A 37 23.32 3.50 -10.36
C SER A 37 24.01 4.73 -9.77
N ASP A 38 24.89 5.40 -10.51
CA ASP A 38 25.57 6.61 -10.02
C ASP A 38 24.57 7.73 -9.66
N ASP A 39 23.49 7.85 -10.44
CA ASP A 39 22.41 8.79 -10.15
C ASP A 39 21.61 8.34 -8.91
N GLY A 40 21.33 7.04 -8.80
CA GLY A 40 20.70 6.43 -7.62
C GLY A 40 21.49 6.68 -6.34
N LYS A 41 22.81 6.51 -6.37
CA LYS A 41 23.72 6.78 -5.23
C LYS A 41 23.63 8.24 -4.79
N LYS A 42 23.70 9.18 -5.74
CA LYS A 42 23.59 10.62 -5.43
C LYS A 42 22.25 10.93 -4.75
N ARG A 43 21.15 10.39 -5.28
CA ARG A 43 19.81 10.63 -4.72
C ARG A 43 19.61 9.97 -3.38
N PHE A 44 20.13 8.76 -3.20
CA PHE A 44 20.11 8.08 -1.92
C PHE A 44 20.89 8.89 -0.86
N ASP A 45 22.05 9.46 -1.21
CA ASP A 45 22.82 10.32 -0.31
C ASP A 45 22.07 11.63 0.05
N GLU A 46 21.38 12.25 -0.91
CA GLU A 46 20.50 13.40 -0.66
C GLU A 46 19.30 13.01 0.23
N HIS A 47 18.70 11.85 -0.03
CA HIS A 47 17.60 11.27 0.73
C HIS A 47 18.01 10.99 2.19
N GLN A 48 19.20 10.44 2.44
CA GLN A 48 19.69 10.19 3.81
C GLN A 48 19.73 11.47 4.64
N LYS A 49 20.22 12.58 4.07
CA LYS A 49 20.26 13.88 4.76
C LYS A 49 18.87 14.36 5.14
N ALA A 50 17.88 14.15 4.27
CA ALA A 50 16.49 14.48 4.57
C ALA A 50 15.93 13.55 5.66
N MET A 51 16.21 12.25 5.60
CA MET A 51 15.78 11.27 6.60
C MET A 51 16.32 11.59 7.99
N GLU A 52 17.59 11.97 8.12
CA GLU A 52 18.16 12.39 9.40
C GLU A 52 17.38 13.54 10.04
N GLN A 53 17.01 14.54 9.23
CA GLN A 53 16.21 15.68 9.69
C GLN A 53 14.77 15.28 10.01
N LEU A 54 14.13 14.45 9.18
CA LEU A 54 12.77 13.96 9.41
C LEU A 54 12.69 13.16 10.70
N VAL A 55 13.63 12.22 10.92
CA VAL A 55 13.69 11.43 12.16
C VAL A 55 13.88 12.32 13.37
N LYS A 56 14.74 13.35 13.29
CA LYS A 56 14.93 14.30 14.38
C LYS A 56 13.64 15.07 14.70
N LEU A 57 12.97 15.61 13.68
CA LEU A 57 11.71 16.35 13.85
C LEU A 57 10.61 15.43 14.39
N SER A 58 10.45 14.22 13.83
CA SER A 58 9.51 13.19 14.29
C SER A 58 9.72 12.88 15.77
N ASN A 59 10.96 12.65 16.20
CA ASN A 59 11.29 12.41 17.60
C ASN A 59 10.87 13.57 18.50
N GLN A 60 11.05 14.82 18.07
CA GLN A 60 10.61 16.00 18.82
C GLN A 60 9.08 16.12 18.87
N ILE A 61 8.38 15.82 17.76
CA ILE A 61 6.92 15.84 17.67
C ILE A 61 6.31 14.78 18.60
N HIS A 62 6.92 13.60 18.68
CA HIS A 62 6.38 12.45 19.42
C HIS A 62 7.03 12.20 20.80
N ASP A 63 7.84 13.14 21.29
CA ASP A 63 8.55 13.03 22.57
C ASP A 63 9.39 11.74 22.71
N VAL A 64 9.97 11.31 21.60
CA VAL A 64 10.76 10.09 21.53
C VAL A 64 12.20 10.40 21.91
N LYS A 65 12.68 9.77 22.98
CA LYS A 65 14.11 9.76 23.29
C LYS A 65 14.83 8.80 22.33
N PRO A 66 15.86 9.26 21.58
CA PRO A 66 16.64 8.38 20.73
C PRO A 66 17.22 7.21 21.53
N SER A 67 17.04 5.99 21.04
CA SER A 67 17.72 4.82 21.62
C SER A 67 19.20 4.87 21.28
N LYS A 68 20.05 4.46 22.24
CA LYS A 68 21.49 4.22 22.00
C LYS A 68 21.76 2.80 21.50
N ASP A 69 20.79 1.90 21.65
CA ASP A 69 20.98 0.49 21.36
C ASP A 69 20.84 0.20 19.85
N ASP A 70 21.81 -0.55 19.33
CA ASP A 70 21.75 -1.23 18.05
C ASP A 70 20.64 -2.29 18.10
N ASP A 71 19.39 -1.89 17.94
CA ASP A 71 18.29 -2.86 17.80
C ASP A 71 18.63 -3.79 16.62
N LYS A 72 18.65 -5.10 16.86
CA LYS A 72 18.79 -6.09 15.79
C LYS A 72 17.71 -5.82 14.76
N PHE A 73 18.11 -5.40 13.56
CA PHE A 73 17.19 -5.22 12.46
C PHE A 73 16.82 -6.61 11.93
N ASP A 74 15.64 -7.10 12.30
CA ASP A 74 14.95 -8.09 11.48
C ASP A 74 14.46 -7.35 10.22
N LEU A 75 15.30 -7.38 9.17
CA LEU A 75 15.05 -6.67 7.92
C LEU A 75 14.13 -7.52 7.07
N ASP A 76 12.82 -7.34 7.26
CA ASP A 76 11.88 -7.63 6.19
C ASP A 76 12.33 -6.88 4.91
N PRO A 77 12.25 -7.48 3.72
CA PRO A 77 12.75 -6.87 2.48
C PRO A 77 12.19 -5.48 2.19
N MET A 78 11.01 -5.12 2.72
CA MET A 78 10.35 -3.81 2.56
C MET A 78 10.51 -2.89 3.79
N SER A 79 11.43 -3.22 4.71
CA SER A 79 11.61 -2.53 5.99
C SER A 79 13.02 -1.96 6.15
N ASN A 80 13.61 -1.44 5.07
CA ASN A 80 14.95 -0.85 5.08
C ASN A 80 14.98 0.46 5.90
N PRO A 81 15.72 0.52 7.01
CA PRO A 81 15.77 1.70 7.89
C PRO A 81 16.46 2.93 7.27
N SER A 82 17.08 2.75 6.10
CA SER A 82 17.66 3.85 5.32
C SER A 82 16.65 4.44 4.33
N MET A 83 15.44 3.91 4.22
CA MET A 83 14.41 4.42 3.33
C MET A 83 13.31 5.10 4.13
N TYR A 84 12.66 6.10 3.53
CA TYR A 84 11.44 6.66 4.10
C TYR A 84 10.36 5.58 4.08
N GLN A 85 9.76 5.30 5.25
CA GLN A 85 8.75 4.25 5.35
C GLN A 85 9.24 2.90 4.81
N GLY A 86 10.51 2.56 5.04
CA GLY A 86 11.04 1.22 4.76
C GLY A 86 11.43 0.92 3.31
N ASP A 87 10.81 1.55 2.31
CA ASP A 87 11.00 1.19 0.89
C ASP A 87 10.86 2.36 -0.11
N MET A 88 10.79 3.61 0.36
CA MET A 88 10.78 4.78 -0.53
C MET A 88 12.03 5.64 -0.44
N ILE A 89 12.63 5.92 -1.60
CA ILE A 89 13.57 7.02 -1.79
C ILE A 89 12.80 8.28 -2.17
N LEU A 90 12.81 9.26 -1.29
CA LEU A 90 12.18 10.55 -1.53
C LEU A 90 12.99 11.37 -2.53
N ASN A 91 12.32 11.89 -3.57
CA ASN A 91 12.91 12.94 -4.39
C ASN A 91 13.02 14.26 -3.59
N LYS A 92 13.87 15.19 -4.07
CA LYS A 92 14.14 16.47 -3.39
C LYS A 92 12.87 17.24 -3.03
N HIS A 93 11.92 17.33 -3.95
CA HIS A 93 10.67 18.07 -3.73
C HIS A 93 9.82 17.44 -2.63
N ALA A 94 9.63 16.11 -2.67
CA ALA A 94 8.90 15.38 -1.65
C ALA A 94 9.58 15.49 -0.27
N ALA A 95 10.91 15.37 -0.23
CA ALA A 95 11.68 15.54 1.00
C ALA A 95 11.52 16.95 1.60
N GLU A 96 11.62 18.00 0.78
CA GLU A 96 11.40 19.39 1.22
C GLU A 96 9.98 19.63 1.72
N TYR A 97 8.98 19.05 1.05
CA TYR A 97 7.58 19.12 1.49
C TYR A 97 7.40 18.48 2.87
N LEU A 98 7.89 17.24 3.06
CA LEU A 98 7.76 16.52 4.32
C LEU A 98 8.50 17.21 5.46
N LEU A 99 9.68 17.80 5.18
CA LEU A 99 10.42 18.59 6.16
C LEU A 99 9.65 19.86 6.55
N ALA A 100 9.02 20.54 5.60
CA ALA A 100 8.18 21.70 5.89
C ALA A 100 6.95 21.30 6.71
N GLU A 101 6.29 20.20 6.36
CA GLU A 101 5.14 19.64 7.10
C GLU A 101 5.53 19.30 8.54
N ALA A 102 6.65 18.59 8.73
CA ALA A 102 7.14 18.21 10.05
C ALA A 102 7.52 19.44 10.91
N LYS A 103 8.16 20.46 10.33
CA LYS A 103 8.46 21.72 11.03
C LYS A 103 7.18 22.43 11.49
N MET A 104 6.19 22.54 10.62
CA MET A 104 4.90 23.15 10.97
C MET A 104 4.16 22.35 12.05
N LYS A 105 4.22 21.02 12.03
CA LYS A 105 3.67 20.16 13.10
C LYS A 105 4.38 20.39 14.44
N LEU A 106 5.70 20.53 14.43
CA LEU A 106 6.47 20.82 15.64
C LEU A 106 6.14 22.22 16.20
N GLU A 107 6.04 23.23 15.34
CA GLU A 107 5.62 24.59 15.73
C GLU A 107 4.21 24.59 16.33
N ALA A 108 3.26 23.88 15.70
CA ALA A 108 1.91 23.74 16.20
C ALA A 108 1.88 23.05 17.57
N LYS A 109 2.67 22.00 17.76
CA LYS A 109 2.86 21.34 19.06
C LYS A 109 3.35 22.32 20.13
N HIS A 110 4.40 23.11 19.85
CA HIS A 110 4.91 24.10 20.80
C HIS A 110 3.88 25.21 21.12
N ALA A 111 2.99 25.51 20.18
CA ALA A 111 1.87 26.43 20.38
C ALA A 111 0.63 25.78 21.05
N ASN A 112 0.73 24.52 21.51
CA ASN A 112 -0.40 23.74 22.03
C ASN A 112 -1.59 23.62 21.06
N LYS A 113 -1.32 23.69 19.75
CA LYS A 113 -2.29 23.46 18.67
C LYS A 113 -2.12 22.04 18.15
N THR A 114 -2.96 21.14 18.61
CA THR A 114 -2.93 19.71 18.24
C THR A 114 -4.28 19.24 17.73
N GLY A 115 -4.30 18.13 17.01
CA GLY A 115 -5.53 17.48 16.54
C GLY A 115 -5.89 17.81 15.09
N PRO A 116 -7.05 17.31 14.62
CA PRO A 116 -7.40 17.31 13.19
C PRO A 116 -7.48 18.71 12.57
N ASP A 117 -7.97 19.71 13.31
CA ASP A 117 -8.08 21.08 12.80
C ASP A 117 -6.71 21.73 12.59
N ALA A 118 -5.77 21.50 13.51
CA ALA A 118 -4.39 21.96 13.37
C ALA A 118 -3.68 21.25 12.20
N GLU A 119 -3.87 19.94 12.05
CA GLU A 119 -3.36 19.18 10.91
C GLU A 119 -3.90 19.74 9.59
N LYS A 120 -5.22 19.99 9.51
CA LYS A 120 -5.87 20.58 8.33
C LYS A 120 -5.31 21.96 7.99
N GLU A 121 -5.14 22.83 8.99
CA GLU A 121 -4.57 24.17 8.80
C GLU A 121 -3.15 24.10 8.20
N ILE A 122 -2.32 23.18 8.69
CA ILE A 122 -0.97 22.94 8.18
C ILE A 122 -1.02 22.51 6.70
N VAL A 123 -1.89 21.55 6.38
CA VAL A 123 -2.05 21.06 4.99
C VAL A 123 -2.51 22.19 4.07
N ASP A 124 -3.48 23.00 4.48
CA ASP A 124 -3.99 24.13 3.70
C ASP A 124 -2.90 25.20 3.46
N LYS A 125 -2.05 25.46 4.46
CA LYS A 125 -0.89 26.35 4.33
C LYS A 125 0.14 25.82 3.34
N LEU A 126 0.47 24.53 3.41
CA LEU A 126 1.40 23.89 2.48
C LEU A 126 0.89 23.94 1.04
N LYS A 127 -0.40 23.62 0.83
CA LYS A 127 -1.04 23.67 -0.50
C LYS A 127 -1.03 25.07 -1.12
N LYS A 128 -1.16 26.13 -0.31
CA LYS A 128 -1.11 27.52 -0.78
C LYS A 128 0.30 28.00 -1.09
N ASN A 129 1.33 27.38 -0.52
CA ASN A 129 2.71 27.77 -0.76
C ASN A 129 3.17 27.32 -2.15
N ARG A 130 3.49 28.27 -3.02
CA ARG A 130 3.90 28.01 -4.40
C ARG A 130 5.18 27.16 -4.51
N ALA A 131 6.06 27.22 -3.50
CA ALA A 131 7.29 26.42 -3.45
C ALA A 131 7.01 24.93 -3.18
N TYR A 132 5.87 24.62 -2.56
CA TYR A 132 5.43 23.27 -2.19
C TYR A 132 4.21 22.83 -3.00
N LYS A 133 4.06 23.38 -4.22
CA LYS A 133 3.05 22.91 -5.17
C LYS A 133 3.22 21.41 -5.36
N LYS A 134 2.15 20.67 -5.06
CA LYS A 134 2.09 19.21 -5.01
C LYS A 134 2.52 18.51 -6.31
N ASP A 135 2.40 19.19 -7.45
CA ASP A 135 2.78 18.60 -8.74
C ASP A 135 4.25 18.20 -8.70
N LEU A 136 4.50 16.90 -8.87
CA LEU A 136 5.85 16.41 -9.06
C LEU A 136 6.52 17.17 -10.21
N PRO A 137 7.80 17.56 -10.05
CA PRO A 137 8.49 18.38 -11.04
C PRO A 137 8.61 17.69 -12.40
N PHE A 138 8.53 16.35 -12.41
CA PHE A 138 8.57 15.52 -13.62
C PHE A 138 7.25 14.79 -13.81
N LYS A 139 6.98 14.41 -15.05
CA LYS A 139 5.83 13.58 -15.42
C LYS A 139 6.30 12.42 -16.28
N TRP A 140 5.73 11.24 -16.04
CA TRP A 140 5.98 10.08 -16.87
C TRP A 140 5.55 10.33 -18.31
N LYS A 141 6.43 10.03 -19.25
CA LYS A 141 6.13 9.97 -20.69
C LYS A 141 5.81 8.52 -21.06
N PHE A 142 4.67 8.32 -21.69
CA PHE A 142 4.19 7.01 -22.08
C PHE A 142 4.59 6.67 -23.53
N PRO A 143 4.97 5.42 -23.84
CA PRO A 143 5.15 4.32 -22.89
C PRO A 143 6.41 4.51 -22.02
N ILE A 144 6.33 4.15 -20.74
CA ILE A 144 7.47 4.21 -19.80
C ILE A 144 8.46 3.11 -20.19
N PRO A 145 9.69 3.44 -20.62
CA PRO A 145 10.66 2.39 -20.93
C PRO A 145 11.19 1.78 -19.63
N TYR A 146 11.39 0.46 -19.63
CA TYR A 146 12.03 -0.24 -18.53
C TYR A 146 12.99 -1.31 -19.04
N TYR A 147 14.01 -1.63 -18.26
CA TYR A 147 14.90 -2.75 -18.52
C TYR A 147 15.24 -3.48 -17.23
N ILE A 148 15.60 -4.75 -17.37
CA ILE A 148 15.93 -5.63 -16.25
C ILE A 148 17.45 -5.82 -16.24
N ASP A 149 18.08 -5.43 -15.14
CA ASP A 149 19.51 -5.45 -14.94
C ASP A 149 19.85 -6.45 -13.83
N GLY A 150 20.08 -7.70 -14.21
CA GLY A 150 20.55 -8.76 -13.30
C GLY A 150 19.48 -9.46 -12.45
N VAL A 151 18.22 -9.02 -12.47
CA VAL A 151 17.14 -9.74 -11.75
C VAL A 151 16.83 -11.06 -12.46
N LYS A 152 16.90 -12.17 -11.73
CA LYS A 152 16.67 -13.52 -12.29
C LYS A 152 15.20 -13.78 -12.63
N SER A 153 14.28 -13.26 -11.83
CA SER A 153 12.83 -13.49 -11.95
C SER A 153 12.16 -12.60 -13.00
N VAL A 154 12.70 -12.61 -14.22
CA VAL A 154 12.23 -11.78 -15.35
C VAL A 154 10.73 -11.95 -15.61
N GLY A 155 10.23 -13.20 -15.57
CA GLY A 155 8.80 -13.48 -15.79
C GLY A 155 7.88 -12.83 -14.77
N VAL A 156 8.31 -12.70 -13.51
CA VAL A 156 7.51 -12.04 -12.47
C VAL A 156 7.39 -10.54 -12.73
N ILE A 157 8.49 -9.89 -13.15
CA ILE A 157 8.50 -8.47 -13.50
C ILE A 157 7.61 -8.23 -14.72
N ASP A 158 7.77 -9.04 -15.77
CA ASP A 158 6.98 -8.92 -16.99
C ASP A 158 5.48 -9.10 -16.72
N SER A 159 5.11 -10.08 -15.88
CA SER A 159 3.72 -10.28 -15.44
C SER A 159 3.19 -9.09 -14.64
N ALA A 160 3.95 -8.57 -13.68
CA ALA A 160 3.55 -7.42 -12.87
C ALA A 160 3.27 -6.17 -13.71
N VAL A 161 4.16 -5.87 -14.66
CA VAL A 161 4.00 -4.75 -15.60
C VAL A 161 2.77 -4.97 -16.48
N LYS A 162 2.62 -6.17 -17.06
CA LYS A 162 1.49 -6.49 -17.93
C LYS A 162 0.14 -6.41 -17.21
N ASP A 163 0.09 -6.83 -15.94
CA ASP A 163 -1.11 -6.72 -15.13
C ASP A 163 -1.47 -5.25 -14.87
N LEU A 164 -0.50 -4.36 -14.61
CA LEU A 164 -0.76 -2.92 -14.52
C LEU A 164 -1.27 -2.33 -15.85
N GLU A 165 -0.72 -2.73 -17.00
CA GLU A 165 -1.18 -2.29 -18.33
C GLU A 165 -2.59 -2.79 -18.69
N LYS A 166 -3.01 -3.90 -18.11
CA LYS A 166 -4.37 -4.46 -18.26
C LYS A 166 -5.36 -3.71 -17.39
N GLU A 167 -4.91 -3.24 -16.23
CA GLU A 167 -5.74 -2.58 -15.22
C GLU A 167 -5.81 -1.06 -15.37
N THR A 168 -4.92 -0.47 -16.16
CA THR A 168 -4.80 0.99 -16.32
C THR A 168 -4.59 1.41 -17.78
N CYS A 169 -4.64 2.71 -18.06
CA CYS A 169 -4.18 3.26 -19.35
C CYS A 169 -2.65 3.36 -19.48
N LEU A 170 -1.92 3.07 -18.40
CA LEU A 170 -0.46 3.14 -18.39
C LEU A 170 0.09 2.15 -19.40
N THR A 171 1.16 2.54 -20.08
CA THR A 171 1.86 1.68 -21.03
C THR A 171 3.34 1.69 -20.72
N PHE A 172 3.96 0.53 -20.91
CA PHE A 172 5.36 0.28 -20.62
C PHE A 172 6.03 -0.35 -21.83
N LYS A 173 7.33 -0.09 -21.99
CA LYS A 173 8.12 -0.67 -23.08
C LYS A 173 9.37 -1.32 -22.51
N LYS A 174 9.43 -2.65 -22.57
CA LYS A 174 10.67 -3.38 -22.24
C LYS A 174 11.74 -3.06 -23.28
N THR A 175 12.92 -2.65 -22.85
CA THR A 175 14.06 -2.32 -23.71
C THR A 175 15.35 -2.94 -23.20
N GLY A 176 16.45 -2.81 -23.97
CA GLY A 176 17.79 -2.93 -23.42
C GLY A 176 18.15 -1.74 -22.50
N PRO A 177 19.32 -1.78 -21.84
CA PRO A 177 19.79 -0.69 -20.98
C PRO A 177 19.86 0.66 -21.72
N PHE A 178 19.53 1.74 -21.02
CA PHE A 178 19.60 3.13 -21.52
C PHE A 178 20.03 4.08 -20.40
N LYS A 179 20.49 5.30 -20.74
CA LYS A 179 21.00 6.29 -19.78
C LYS A 179 20.54 7.72 -20.04
N ASP A 180 19.86 7.96 -21.16
CA ASP A 180 19.62 9.26 -21.81
C ASP A 180 18.14 9.67 -21.85
N ARG A 181 17.26 8.87 -21.24
CA ARG A 181 15.81 9.13 -21.14
C ARG A 181 15.25 8.65 -19.81
N GLN A 182 14.14 9.22 -19.39
CA GLN A 182 13.35 8.72 -18.26
C GLN A 182 12.91 7.26 -18.46
N GLY A 183 12.81 6.50 -17.37
CA GLY A 183 12.35 5.12 -17.36
C GLY A 183 12.76 4.37 -16.09
N LEU A 184 12.57 3.06 -16.06
CA LEU A 184 12.83 2.22 -14.89
C LEU A 184 13.98 1.23 -15.13
N ARG A 185 14.96 1.20 -14.22
CA ARG A 185 15.99 0.15 -14.13
C ARG A 185 15.60 -0.80 -13.00
N MET A 186 15.15 -2.00 -13.36
CA MET A 186 14.80 -3.06 -12.39
C MET A 186 16.06 -3.86 -12.06
N TYR A 187 16.53 -3.85 -10.82
CA TYR A 187 17.82 -4.48 -10.46
C TYR A 187 17.76 -5.18 -9.08
N PRO A 188 18.62 -6.17 -8.80
CA PRO A 188 18.58 -6.96 -7.57
C PRO A 188 19.34 -6.27 -6.42
N GLY A 189 18.84 -5.14 -5.95
CA GLY A 189 19.40 -4.43 -4.80
C GLY A 189 19.11 -5.10 -3.45
N GLN A 190 19.47 -4.43 -2.36
CA GLN A 190 19.22 -4.92 -0.99
C GLN A 190 17.80 -4.57 -0.53
N GLY A 191 16.89 -5.53 -0.65
CA GLY A 191 15.47 -5.36 -0.35
C GLY A 191 14.63 -4.87 -1.53
N CYS A 192 13.40 -4.50 -1.24
CA CYS A 192 12.42 -3.98 -2.19
C CYS A 192 12.26 -2.49 -1.91
N TYR A 193 12.48 -1.66 -2.93
CA TYR A 193 12.27 -0.22 -2.79
C TYR A 193 12.24 0.47 -4.15
N SER A 194 11.69 1.68 -4.14
CA SER A 194 11.56 2.51 -5.32
C SER A 194 11.70 3.99 -4.97
N ASN A 195 11.84 4.82 -5.99
CA ASN A 195 11.73 6.26 -5.81
C ASN A 195 10.25 6.66 -5.76
N TYR A 196 9.92 7.68 -4.97
CA TYR A 196 8.58 8.27 -5.02
C TYR A 196 8.42 9.18 -6.26
N GLY A 197 7.63 8.71 -7.22
CA GLY A 197 7.32 9.42 -8.46
C GLY A 197 8.46 9.44 -9.51
N PRO A 198 8.24 10.07 -10.68
CA PRO A 198 9.29 10.34 -11.66
C PRO A 198 10.30 11.36 -11.13
N ILE A 199 11.59 11.08 -11.29
CA ILE A 199 12.68 11.89 -10.70
C ILE A 199 13.61 12.56 -11.72
N SER A 200 13.43 12.29 -13.01
CA SER A 200 14.20 12.85 -14.12
C SER A 200 13.44 12.72 -15.44
N ASP A 201 13.73 13.59 -16.40
CA ASP A 201 13.27 13.49 -17.80
C ASP A 201 14.27 12.74 -18.71
N ASN A 202 15.53 12.65 -18.31
CA ASN A 202 16.64 12.25 -19.17
C ASN A 202 17.51 11.12 -18.60
N LYS A 203 17.07 10.47 -17.51
CA LYS A 203 17.79 9.33 -16.91
C LYS A 203 16.80 8.29 -16.38
N PRO A 204 17.14 6.98 -16.45
CA PRO A 204 16.38 5.97 -15.73
C PRO A 204 16.49 6.16 -14.21
N GLN A 205 15.48 5.70 -13.49
CA GLN A 205 15.52 5.57 -12.04
C GLN A 205 15.54 4.11 -11.60
N ASP A 206 16.25 3.86 -10.51
CA ASP A 206 16.42 2.54 -9.91
C ASP A 206 15.12 2.08 -9.21
N VAL A 207 14.75 0.82 -9.43
CA VAL A 207 13.72 0.06 -8.71
C VAL A 207 14.33 -1.26 -8.26
N SER A 208 14.47 -1.44 -6.95
CA SER A 208 15.12 -2.61 -6.37
C SER A 208 14.14 -3.76 -6.25
N ILE A 209 14.40 -4.85 -6.97
CA ILE A 209 13.72 -6.15 -6.84
C ILE A 209 14.76 -7.16 -6.33
N GLY A 210 15.11 -7.01 -5.06
CA GLY A 210 16.07 -7.85 -4.36
C GLY A 210 15.52 -9.22 -3.96
N HIS A 211 16.30 -9.94 -3.15
CA HIS A 211 15.87 -11.24 -2.60
C HIS A 211 14.61 -11.09 -1.73
N GLY A 212 13.59 -11.89 -2.01
CA GLY A 212 12.29 -11.84 -1.31
C GLY A 212 11.27 -10.93 -1.98
N CYS A 213 11.67 -10.13 -2.98
CA CYS A 213 10.82 -9.19 -3.71
C CYS A 213 10.18 -9.81 -4.96
N GLU A 214 10.52 -11.05 -5.31
CA GLU A 214 10.15 -11.70 -6.58
C GLU A 214 8.71 -12.21 -6.58
N ARG A 215 7.76 -11.37 -6.17
CA ARG A 215 6.31 -11.60 -6.21
C ARG A 215 5.63 -10.50 -7.03
N ILE A 216 4.63 -10.87 -7.81
CA ILE A 216 3.91 -9.94 -8.71
C ILE A 216 3.43 -8.70 -7.95
N CYS A 217 2.76 -8.88 -6.81
CA CYS A 217 2.25 -7.77 -6.00
C CYS A 217 3.35 -6.86 -5.45
N ILE A 218 4.53 -7.40 -5.09
CA ILE A 218 5.65 -6.59 -4.57
C ILE A 218 6.23 -5.77 -5.71
N VAL A 219 6.45 -6.36 -6.89
CA VAL A 219 6.89 -5.58 -8.07
C VAL A 219 5.88 -4.49 -8.43
N GLN A 220 4.58 -4.77 -8.37
CA GLN A 220 3.53 -3.77 -8.58
C GLN A 220 3.53 -2.67 -7.51
N HIS A 221 3.82 -3.01 -6.25
CA HIS A 221 3.97 -2.05 -5.16
C HIS A 221 5.13 -1.08 -5.43
N GLU A 222 6.31 -1.60 -5.80
CA GLU A 222 7.47 -0.76 -6.13
C GLU A 222 7.27 0.10 -7.37
N ILE A 223 6.59 -0.43 -8.40
CA ILE A 223 6.19 0.36 -9.57
C ILE A 223 5.17 1.42 -9.17
N SER A 224 4.25 1.12 -8.25
CA SER A 224 3.25 2.07 -7.76
C SER A 224 3.90 3.24 -7.01
N HIS A 225 4.96 3.01 -6.24
CA HIS A 225 5.79 4.08 -5.68
C HIS A 225 6.43 4.95 -6.76
N ALA A 226 7.00 4.34 -7.82
CA ALA A 226 7.53 5.08 -8.96
C ALA A 226 6.46 5.90 -9.71
N LEU A 227 5.20 5.44 -9.65
CA LEU A 227 4.01 6.15 -10.16
C LEU A 227 3.43 7.16 -9.15
N GLY A 228 4.05 7.35 -7.98
CA GLY A 228 3.67 8.38 -7.02
C GLY A 228 2.61 7.97 -6.00
N LEU A 229 2.41 6.67 -5.77
CA LEU A 229 1.59 6.18 -4.65
C LEU A 229 2.41 6.15 -3.35
N PHE A 230 1.79 6.61 -2.26
CA PHE A 230 2.30 6.45 -0.90
C PHE A 230 1.65 5.23 -0.24
N HIS A 231 2.15 4.88 0.96
CA HIS A 231 1.52 3.85 1.75
C HIS A 231 0.14 4.24 2.30
N GLU A 232 -0.77 3.27 2.36
CA GLU A 232 -2.15 3.47 2.83
C GLU A 232 -2.20 3.89 4.31
N GLN A 233 -1.37 3.30 5.18
CA GLN A 233 -1.33 3.67 6.61
C GLN A 233 -0.77 5.07 6.89
N SER A 234 -0.19 5.72 5.87
CA SER A 234 0.40 7.05 6.02
C SER A 234 -0.59 8.18 5.73
N ARG A 235 -1.81 7.84 5.29
CA ARG A 235 -2.89 8.79 5.05
C ARG A 235 -3.24 9.60 6.32
N PRO A 236 -3.59 10.89 6.22
CA PRO A 236 -4.01 11.70 7.36
C PRO A 236 -5.28 11.22 8.06
N ASP A 237 -6.18 10.55 7.34
CA ASP A 237 -7.42 9.97 7.88
C ASP A 237 -7.22 8.57 8.50
N ARG A 238 -5.99 8.01 8.48
CA ARG A 238 -5.73 6.63 8.93
C ARG A 238 -6.13 6.35 10.38
N ASP A 239 -6.12 7.35 11.26
CA ASP A 239 -6.51 7.19 12.67
C ASP A 239 -8.03 6.95 12.84
N ASN A 240 -8.84 7.09 11.78
CA ASN A 240 -10.24 6.63 11.76
C ASN A 240 -10.37 5.12 11.54
N TYR A 241 -9.30 4.46 11.08
CA TYR A 241 -9.29 3.08 10.63
C TYR A 241 -8.30 2.21 11.41
N LEU A 242 -7.23 2.79 11.93
CA LEU A 242 -6.14 2.10 12.62
C LEU A 242 -5.86 2.70 14.00
N ASP A 243 -5.50 1.82 14.93
CA ASP A 243 -4.83 2.18 16.18
C ASP A 243 -3.34 1.79 16.03
N ILE A 244 -2.42 2.74 16.22
CA ILE A 244 -0.98 2.49 16.16
C ILE A 244 -0.43 2.30 17.57
N ALA A 245 0.12 1.13 17.86
CA ALA A 245 0.72 0.79 19.13
C ALA A 245 2.20 1.20 19.15
N MET A 246 2.47 2.51 19.27
CA MET A 246 3.82 3.09 19.28
C MET A 246 4.76 2.48 20.31
N GLN A 247 4.24 1.92 21.40
CA GLN A 247 4.99 1.19 22.43
C GLN A 247 5.60 -0.12 21.93
N ASN A 248 5.05 -0.73 20.87
CA ASN A 248 5.59 -1.95 20.26
C ASN A 248 6.59 -1.64 19.13
N ILE A 249 6.71 -0.37 18.72
CA ILE A 249 7.58 0.09 17.65
C ILE A 249 8.86 0.67 18.26
N ALA A 250 10.02 0.26 17.72
CA ALA A 250 11.32 0.78 18.12
C ALA A 250 11.33 2.32 18.04
N PRO A 251 11.86 3.05 19.04
CA PRO A 251 11.99 4.51 19.00
C PRO A 251 12.55 5.04 17.67
N ASN A 252 13.60 4.41 17.14
CA ASN A 252 14.24 4.78 15.87
C ASN A 252 13.43 4.42 14.60
N LYS A 253 12.32 3.69 14.72
CA LYS A 253 11.43 3.30 13.61
C LYS A 253 10.05 3.97 13.65
N ARG A 254 9.73 4.73 14.70
CA ARG A 254 8.41 5.37 14.87
C ARG A 254 8.06 6.35 13.75
N HIS A 255 9.05 7.04 13.19
CA HIS A 255 8.87 7.97 12.07
C HIS A 255 8.24 7.30 10.82
N ASN A 256 8.38 5.98 10.65
CA ASN A 256 7.73 5.24 9.56
C ASN A 256 6.19 5.21 9.69
N TYR A 257 5.65 5.59 10.86
CA TYR A 257 4.22 5.72 11.12
C TYR A 257 3.74 7.17 11.12
N ASP A 258 4.59 8.14 10.77
CA ASP A 258 4.17 9.53 10.65
C ASP A 258 3.16 9.66 9.50
N LYS A 259 2.03 10.33 9.78
CA LYS A 259 1.04 10.69 8.76
C LYS A 259 1.62 11.77 7.86
N SER A 260 1.36 11.70 6.56
CA SER A 260 1.75 12.73 5.61
C SER A 260 0.60 13.17 4.74
N SER A 261 0.49 14.49 4.53
CA SER A 261 -0.43 15.01 3.52
C SER A 261 -0.01 14.70 2.09
N LEU A 262 1.24 14.28 1.82
CA LEU A 262 1.58 13.70 0.50
C LEU A 262 0.82 12.39 0.24
N ALA A 263 0.47 11.64 1.28
CA ALA A 263 -0.39 10.47 1.17
C ALA A 263 -1.88 10.82 1.05
N GLU A 264 -2.29 12.03 1.45
CA GLU A 264 -3.68 12.52 1.32
C GLU A 264 -3.97 13.15 -0.02
N THR A 265 -2.96 13.76 -0.64
CA THR A 265 -3.21 14.98 -1.40
C THR A 265 -3.97 14.75 -2.68
N GLU A 266 -4.32 13.50 -3.03
CA GLU A 266 -5.47 13.15 -3.82
C GLU A 266 -6.03 11.76 -3.44
N THR A 267 -6.67 11.61 -2.27
CA THR A 267 -7.55 10.44 -2.10
C THR A 267 -8.63 10.42 -3.18
N PHE A 268 -8.94 11.57 -3.82
CA PHE A 268 -10.00 11.72 -4.83
C PHE A 268 -11.36 11.20 -4.36
N GLY A 269 -11.60 11.23 -3.04
CA GLY A 269 -12.78 10.63 -2.43
C GLY A 269 -12.77 9.09 -2.42
N ILE A 270 -11.64 8.46 -2.72
CA ILE A 270 -11.43 7.01 -2.59
C ILE A 270 -11.28 6.69 -1.10
N PRO A 271 -12.11 5.77 -0.56
CA PRO A 271 -12.09 5.43 0.86
C PRO A 271 -10.81 4.68 1.25
N TYR A 272 -10.52 4.66 2.56
CA TYR A 272 -9.43 3.87 3.11
C TYR A 272 -9.63 2.38 2.83
N ASP A 273 -8.59 1.70 2.30
CA ASP A 273 -8.65 0.28 1.98
C ASP A 273 -7.65 -0.56 2.78
N TYR A 274 -8.14 -1.27 3.81
CA TYR A 274 -7.34 -2.24 4.59
C TYR A 274 -6.67 -3.31 3.72
N GLY A 275 -7.24 -3.63 2.56
CA GLY A 275 -6.70 -4.61 1.62
C GLY A 275 -5.77 -4.03 0.55
N SER A 276 -5.43 -2.74 0.62
CA SER A 276 -4.50 -2.10 -0.33
C SER A 276 -3.18 -2.86 -0.40
N GLY A 277 -2.62 -2.95 -1.62
CA GLY A 277 -1.26 -3.45 -1.82
C GLY A 277 -0.20 -2.54 -1.18
N MET A 278 -0.57 -1.29 -0.88
CA MET A 278 0.25 -0.27 -0.21
C MET A 278 0.06 -0.24 1.31
N GLN A 279 -0.68 -1.18 1.90
CA GLN A 279 -0.92 -1.27 3.33
C GLN A 279 0.18 -2.08 4.03
N TYR A 280 0.78 -1.54 5.10
CA TYR A 280 1.66 -2.30 5.99
C TYR A 280 0.97 -3.46 6.69
N GLY A 281 1.78 -4.45 7.08
CA GLY A 281 1.35 -5.54 7.94
C GLY A 281 1.20 -5.13 9.40
N LYS A 282 0.45 -5.95 10.15
CA LYS A 282 0.09 -5.70 11.55
C LYS A 282 1.29 -5.64 12.52
N THR A 283 2.44 -6.20 12.15
CA THR A 283 3.68 -6.25 12.96
C THR A 283 4.85 -5.49 12.33
N THR A 284 4.65 -4.76 11.22
CA THR A 284 5.74 -4.04 10.54
C THR A 284 6.46 -3.12 11.54
N PHE A 285 7.81 -3.14 11.53
CA PHE A 285 8.67 -2.43 12.48
C PHE A 285 8.51 -2.73 13.98
N SER A 286 7.75 -3.76 14.36
CA SER A 286 7.65 -4.23 15.75
C SER A 286 8.97 -4.85 16.22
N THR A 287 9.40 -4.55 17.45
CA THR A 287 10.63 -5.13 18.04
C THR A 287 10.37 -6.32 18.94
N ASN A 288 9.12 -6.56 19.30
CA ASN A 288 8.71 -7.60 20.24
C ASN A 288 7.72 -8.59 19.61
N HIS A 289 7.59 -8.56 18.27
CA HIS A 289 6.64 -9.33 17.47
C HIS A 289 5.16 -9.15 17.87
N LYS A 290 4.83 -8.16 18.71
CA LYS A 290 3.45 -7.76 19.01
C LYS A 290 2.92 -6.85 17.91
N LEU A 291 1.60 -6.69 17.88
CA LEU A 291 0.93 -5.83 16.92
C LEU A 291 1.41 -4.38 17.06
N ALA A 292 2.00 -3.83 16.00
CA ALA A 292 2.33 -2.42 15.86
C ALA A 292 1.13 -1.62 15.32
N MET A 293 0.29 -2.27 14.53
CA MET A 293 -0.87 -1.69 13.89
C MET A 293 -2.09 -2.58 14.08
N VAL A 294 -3.19 -2.00 14.55
CA VAL A 294 -4.43 -2.74 14.81
C VAL A 294 -5.60 -2.03 14.13
N PRO A 295 -6.28 -2.67 13.16
CA PRO A 295 -7.52 -2.13 12.60
C PRO A 295 -8.56 -1.84 13.67
N LYS A 296 -9.30 -0.74 13.59
CA LYS A 296 -10.42 -0.46 14.50
C LYS A 296 -11.51 -1.50 14.37
N ASN A 297 -11.84 -1.87 13.12
CA ASN A 297 -12.62 -3.06 12.85
C ASN A 297 -11.70 -4.30 12.85
N LYS A 298 -11.70 -5.04 13.96
CA LYS A 298 -10.78 -6.17 14.19
C LYS A 298 -10.96 -7.32 13.20
N LEU A 299 -12.07 -7.37 12.43
CA LEU A 299 -12.24 -8.36 11.36
C LEU A 299 -11.15 -8.26 10.28
N TYR A 300 -10.53 -7.09 10.13
CA TYR A 300 -9.47 -6.83 9.14
C TYR A 300 -8.06 -7.19 9.61
N ILE A 301 -7.89 -7.70 10.83
CA ILE A 301 -6.55 -7.91 11.43
C ILE A 301 -5.66 -8.82 10.57
N ASP A 302 -6.24 -9.82 9.92
CA ASP A 302 -5.50 -10.73 9.05
C ASP A 302 -5.54 -10.32 7.57
N THR A 303 -6.29 -9.27 7.22
CA THR A 303 -6.35 -8.72 5.86
C THR A 303 -5.23 -7.73 5.58
N ILE A 304 -4.90 -6.87 6.56
CA ILE A 304 -3.85 -5.86 6.39
C ILE A 304 -2.48 -6.50 6.14
N GLY A 305 -1.70 -5.88 5.26
CA GLY A 305 -0.37 -6.37 4.89
C GLY A 305 -0.36 -7.49 3.86
N GLN A 306 -1.49 -7.85 3.25
CA GLN A 306 -1.52 -8.82 2.16
C GLN A 306 -0.57 -8.41 1.02
N ARG A 307 0.00 -9.41 0.32
CA ARG A 307 1.00 -9.24 -0.75
C ARG A 307 0.68 -10.10 -1.97
N GLU A 308 -0.60 -10.30 -2.25
CA GLU A 308 -1.04 -11.15 -3.37
C GLU A 308 -1.53 -10.32 -4.57
N LYS A 309 -2.10 -9.14 -4.33
CA LYS A 309 -2.55 -8.24 -5.40
C LYS A 309 -2.64 -6.78 -4.94
N VAL A 310 -2.46 -5.84 -5.86
CA VAL A 310 -2.95 -4.48 -5.66
C VAL A 310 -4.49 -4.47 -5.64
N SER A 311 -5.08 -3.59 -4.84
CA SER A 311 -6.53 -3.50 -4.65
C SER A 311 -7.20 -2.76 -5.82
N PHE A 312 -8.54 -2.85 -5.87
CA PHE A 312 -9.32 -2.05 -6.81
C PHE A 312 -9.10 -0.55 -6.59
N ASN A 313 -8.93 -0.12 -5.33
CA ASN A 313 -8.72 1.29 -5.00
C ASN A 313 -7.32 1.78 -5.36
N ASP A 314 -6.29 0.93 -5.29
CA ASP A 314 -4.95 1.27 -5.79
C ASP A 314 -4.98 1.53 -7.31
N ILE A 315 -5.64 0.64 -8.05
CA ILE A 315 -5.81 0.76 -9.51
C ILE A 315 -6.70 1.97 -9.87
N LYS A 316 -7.76 2.21 -9.10
CA LYS A 316 -8.64 3.37 -9.28
C LYS A 316 -7.85 4.67 -9.05
N LEU A 317 -7.01 4.72 -8.03
CA LEU A 317 -6.15 5.87 -7.75
C LEU A 317 -5.19 6.14 -8.91
N LEU A 318 -4.47 5.12 -9.39
CA LEU A 318 -3.61 5.24 -10.57
C LEU A 318 -4.36 5.75 -11.81
N ASN A 319 -5.54 5.20 -12.09
CA ASN A 319 -6.37 5.64 -13.20
C ASN A 319 -6.89 7.07 -13.02
N THR A 320 -7.14 7.50 -11.78
CA THR A 320 -7.56 8.88 -11.51
C THR A 320 -6.42 9.86 -11.76
N ILE A 321 -5.19 9.51 -11.35
CA ILE A 321 -3.98 10.33 -11.55
C ILE A 321 -3.62 10.42 -13.04
N TYR A 322 -3.59 9.30 -13.76
CA TYR A 322 -3.00 9.23 -15.10
C TYR A 322 -4.00 9.13 -16.25
N CYS A 323 -5.20 8.61 -16.00
CA CYS A 323 -6.11 8.14 -17.06
C CYS A 323 -7.43 8.90 -17.14
N SER A 324 -7.67 9.88 -16.27
CA SER A 324 -8.93 10.63 -16.18
C SER A 324 -9.32 11.38 -17.46
N LYS A 325 -8.37 11.61 -18.37
CA LYS A 325 -8.58 12.30 -19.66
C LYS A 325 -8.70 11.36 -20.87
N ILE A 326 -8.59 10.05 -20.68
CA ILE A 326 -8.61 9.08 -21.79
C ILE A 326 -10.02 8.94 -22.37
N CYS A 327 -11.00 8.76 -21.49
CA CYS A 327 -12.40 8.69 -21.89
C CYS A 327 -13.07 10.06 -21.79
N LYS A 328 -14.01 10.32 -22.69
CA LYS A 328 -14.79 11.58 -22.71
C LYS A 328 -15.94 11.58 -21.70
N GLY A 329 -16.13 10.50 -20.93
CA GLY A 329 -17.32 10.29 -20.12
C GLY A 329 -18.49 9.76 -20.94
N GLY A 330 -19.64 9.64 -20.27
CA GLY A 330 -20.92 9.28 -20.91
C GLY A 330 -21.59 8.05 -20.30
N ILE A 331 -20.85 7.23 -19.55
CA ILE A 331 -21.41 6.16 -18.74
C ILE A 331 -21.35 6.51 -17.25
N LYS A 332 -22.44 6.22 -16.53
CA LYS A 332 -22.48 6.30 -15.07
C LYS A 332 -22.28 4.90 -14.51
N CYS A 333 -21.20 4.73 -13.75
CA CYS A 333 -20.90 3.49 -13.05
C CYS A 333 -21.42 3.56 -11.61
N SER A 334 -22.08 2.51 -11.16
CA SER A 334 -22.63 2.37 -9.82
C SER A 334 -21.63 1.73 -8.86
N ASN A 335 -21.96 1.72 -7.56
CA ASN A 335 -21.19 1.06 -6.49
C ASN A 335 -19.70 1.48 -6.41
N GLY A 336 -19.40 2.72 -6.81
CA GLY A 336 -18.03 3.25 -6.82
C GLY A 336 -17.15 2.73 -7.96
N GLY A 337 -17.71 2.01 -8.92
CA GLY A 337 -17.09 1.74 -10.21
C GLY A 337 -16.79 3.02 -10.99
N TYR A 338 -15.97 2.90 -12.03
CA TYR A 338 -15.57 4.03 -12.87
C TYR A 338 -15.41 3.58 -14.33
N GLU A 339 -15.44 4.52 -15.27
CA GLU A 339 -15.29 4.19 -16.69
C GLU A 339 -13.91 3.57 -16.95
N ASP A 340 -13.88 2.43 -17.64
CA ASP A 340 -12.64 1.71 -17.94
C ASP A 340 -11.83 2.48 -18.99
N PRO A 341 -10.64 3.01 -18.66
CA PRO A 341 -9.85 3.80 -19.60
C PRO A 341 -9.28 2.97 -20.76
N LYS A 342 -9.34 1.63 -20.69
CA LYS A 342 -8.98 0.73 -21.81
C LYS A 342 -10.16 0.44 -22.73
N LYS A 343 -11.38 0.71 -22.26
CA LYS A 343 -12.62 0.42 -22.97
C LYS A 343 -13.70 1.44 -22.60
N CYS A 344 -13.52 2.66 -23.12
CA CYS A 344 -14.48 3.75 -22.91
C CYS A 344 -15.91 3.32 -23.26
N GLY A 345 -16.88 3.82 -22.49
CA GLY A 345 -18.28 3.40 -22.54
C GLY A 345 -18.59 2.11 -21.76
N THR A 346 -17.62 1.52 -21.04
CA THR A 346 -17.86 0.41 -20.11
C THR A 346 -17.31 0.71 -18.73
N CYS A 347 -17.87 0.07 -17.70
CA CYS A 347 -17.43 0.27 -16.32
C CYS A 347 -16.42 -0.79 -15.87
N ARG A 348 -15.37 -0.33 -15.18
CA ARG A 348 -14.55 -1.18 -14.32
C ARG A 348 -15.23 -1.30 -12.97
N CYS A 349 -15.56 -2.54 -12.59
CA CYS A 349 -16.35 -2.81 -11.38
C CYS A 349 -15.48 -3.24 -10.21
N PRO A 350 -15.84 -2.84 -8.98
CA PRO A 350 -15.23 -3.41 -7.78
C PRO A 350 -15.39 -4.94 -7.76
N SER A 351 -14.48 -5.61 -7.05
CA SER A 351 -14.56 -7.07 -6.86
C SER A 351 -15.95 -7.50 -6.36
N MET A 352 -16.43 -8.65 -6.83
CA MET A 352 -17.77 -9.23 -6.56
C MET A 352 -18.95 -8.57 -7.30
N LEU A 353 -18.69 -7.51 -8.08
CA LEU A 353 -19.68 -6.87 -8.96
C LEU A 353 -19.32 -7.08 -10.43
N GLY A 354 -20.30 -6.89 -11.30
CA GLY A 354 -20.15 -6.97 -12.74
C GLY A 354 -21.29 -6.27 -13.48
N GLY A 355 -21.51 -6.69 -14.73
CA GLY A 355 -22.48 -6.04 -15.59
C GLY A 355 -21.94 -4.75 -16.23
N PRO A 356 -22.75 -4.09 -17.08
CA PRO A 356 -22.32 -2.91 -17.82
C PRO A 356 -22.10 -1.68 -16.93
N THR A 357 -22.82 -1.60 -15.80
CA THR A 357 -22.86 -0.43 -14.89
C THR A 357 -22.38 -0.73 -13.47
N CYS A 358 -21.88 -1.95 -13.19
CA CYS A 358 -21.49 -2.40 -11.84
C CYS A 358 -22.63 -2.52 -10.83
N GLU A 359 -23.88 -2.65 -11.29
CA GLU A 359 -25.05 -2.92 -10.44
C GLU A 359 -25.28 -4.42 -10.23
N ASP A 360 -24.80 -5.24 -11.16
CA ASP A 360 -24.99 -6.68 -11.12
C ASP A 360 -24.00 -7.35 -10.19
N VAL A 361 -24.40 -8.48 -9.60
CA VAL A 361 -23.48 -9.39 -8.95
C VAL A 361 -22.55 -10.02 -9.99
N ALA A 362 -21.28 -10.25 -9.65
CA ALA A 362 -20.36 -10.95 -10.54
C ALA A 362 -20.93 -12.32 -10.94
N ARG A 363 -20.80 -12.67 -12.23
CA ARG A 363 -21.32 -13.95 -12.74
C ARG A 363 -20.50 -15.11 -12.20
N ASN A 364 -21.17 -16.02 -11.52
CA ASN A 364 -20.56 -17.27 -11.09
C ASN A 364 -20.41 -18.29 -12.23
N PRO A 365 -19.38 -19.15 -12.16
CA PRO A 365 -19.31 -20.33 -13.01
C PRO A 365 -20.43 -21.33 -12.66
N PRO A 366 -20.81 -22.24 -13.58
CA PRO A 366 -21.88 -23.22 -13.34
C PRO A 366 -21.68 -24.09 -12.08
N SER A 367 -20.41 -24.33 -11.68
CA SER A 367 -20.05 -25.09 -10.47
C SER A 367 -20.52 -24.46 -9.15
N CYS A 368 -20.92 -23.19 -9.16
CA CYS A 368 -21.46 -22.48 -8.00
C CYS A 368 -22.98 -22.63 -7.83
N GLY A 369 -23.66 -23.28 -8.77
CA GLY A 369 -25.12 -23.41 -8.77
C GLY A 369 -25.82 -22.25 -9.49
N LYS A 370 -27.15 -22.23 -9.39
CA LYS A 370 -28.01 -21.27 -10.12
C LYS A 370 -28.29 -19.97 -9.37
N GLU A 371 -28.17 -19.97 -8.04
CA GLU A 371 -28.54 -18.84 -7.19
C GLU A 371 -27.31 -18.05 -6.74
N ASN A 372 -27.16 -16.83 -7.25
CA ASN A 372 -26.11 -15.89 -6.81
C ASN A 372 -26.65 -14.83 -5.84
N ILE A 373 -27.98 -14.76 -5.65
CA ILE A 373 -28.64 -13.76 -4.82
C ILE A 373 -29.51 -14.47 -3.77
N LEU A 374 -29.24 -14.18 -2.50
CA LEU A 374 -29.93 -14.71 -1.34
C LEU A 374 -30.77 -13.60 -0.68
N ILE A 375 -32.09 -13.77 -0.59
CA ILE A 375 -32.97 -12.74 0.00
C ILE A 375 -33.09 -12.94 1.51
N ALA A 376 -32.63 -11.96 2.29
CA ALA A 376 -32.74 -11.92 3.73
C ALA A 376 -34.19 -11.64 4.18
N SER A 377 -34.63 -12.34 5.24
CA SER A 377 -35.93 -12.16 5.87
C SER A 377 -35.78 -12.14 7.40
N SER A 378 -36.86 -11.83 8.12
CA SER A 378 -36.89 -11.92 9.59
C SER A 378 -36.60 -13.34 10.10
N LYS A 379 -37.06 -14.36 9.36
CA LYS A 379 -36.70 -15.75 9.62
C LYS A 379 -35.27 -16.04 9.15
N GLU A 380 -34.47 -16.62 10.04
CA GLU A 380 -33.11 -17.06 9.73
C GLU A 380 -33.10 -18.22 8.73
N LYS A 381 -32.23 -18.11 7.72
CA LYS A 381 -32.03 -19.10 6.67
C LYS A 381 -30.59 -19.62 6.73
N SER A 382 -30.35 -20.86 6.31
CA SER A 382 -29.02 -21.46 6.24
C SER A 382 -28.53 -21.54 4.81
N PHE A 383 -27.23 -21.33 4.60
CA PHE A 383 -26.55 -21.51 3.33
C PHE A 383 -25.27 -22.32 3.53
N SER A 384 -24.91 -23.14 2.54
CA SER A 384 -23.63 -23.85 2.53
C SER A 384 -23.08 -24.02 1.13
N THR A 385 -21.76 -23.96 1.01
CA THR A 385 -21.02 -24.24 -0.23
C THR A 385 -19.70 -24.94 0.12
N ASN A 386 -19.17 -25.76 -0.80
CA ASN A 386 -17.96 -26.56 -0.57
C ASN A 386 -17.26 -26.91 -1.89
N GLY A 387 -16.04 -27.45 -1.77
CA GLY A 387 -15.24 -27.95 -2.87
C GLY A 387 -14.42 -26.87 -3.57
N VAL A 388 -13.77 -27.26 -4.66
CA VAL A 388 -12.87 -26.41 -5.45
C VAL A 388 -13.69 -25.52 -6.40
N LYS A 389 -13.82 -24.23 -6.06
CA LYS A 389 -14.54 -23.23 -6.86
C LYS A 389 -14.36 -21.82 -6.29
N ASP A 390 -14.58 -20.82 -7.14
CA ASP A 390 -14.64 -19.41 -6.79
C ASP A 390 -16.07 -18.91 -7.06
N CYS A 391 -16.79 -18.56 -5.99
CA CYS A 391 -18.20 -18.17 -6.05
C CYS A 391 -18.43 -16.87 -5.30
N VAL A 392 -19.29 -16.02 -5.84
CA VAL A 392 -19.75 -14.77 -5.26
C VAL A 392 -21.26 -14.87 -5.00
N PHE A 393 -21.67 -14.55 -3.78
CA PHE A 393 -23.08 -14.51 -3.38
C PHE A 393 -23.40 -13.12 -2.82
N LEU A 394 -24.50 -12.53 -3.29
CA LEU A 394 -25.09 -11.33 -2.71
C LEU A 394 -26.22 -11.72 -1.78
N ILE A 395 -26.14 -11.33 -0.52
CA ILE A 395 -27.25 -11.38 0.41
C ILE A 395 -27.90 -10.00 0.42
N LYS A 396 -29.18 -9.95 0.04
CA LYS A 396 -29.93 -8.71 -0.17
C LYS A 396 -31.10 -8.59 0.80
N ALA A 397 -31.24 -7.44 1.43
CA ALA A 397 -32.39 -7.05 2.22
C ALA A 397 -33.25 -6.02 1.48
N GLU A 398 -34.42 -5.71 2.02
CA GLU A 398 -35.19 -4.54 1.61
C GLU A 398 -34.40 -3.25 1.91
N LYS A 399 -34.66 -2.20 1.13
CA LYS A 399 -33.99 -0.89 1.27
C LYS A 399 -34.06 -0.40 2.72
N ASN A 400 -32.96 0.18 3.21
CA ASN A 400 -32.77 0.69 4.58
C ASN A 400 -32.79 -0.38 5.69
N LYS A 401 -32.94 -1.67 5.37
CA LYS A 401 -32.69 -2.76 6.32
C LYS A 401 -31.25 -3.21 6.20
N ARG A 402 -30.74 -3.87 7.24
CA ARG A 402 -29.39 -4.43 7.27
C ARG A 402 -29.45 -5.95 7.22
N VAL A 403 -28.40 -6.56 6.69
CA VAL A 403 -28.21 -8.01 6.61
C VAL A 403 -27.33 -8.43 7.78
N LYS A 404 -27.74 -9.51 8.46
CA LYS A 404 -26.93 -10.22 9.44
C LYS A 404 -26.53 -11.57 8.87
N ILE A 405 -25.25 -11.91 9.01
CA ILE A 405 -24.77 -13.29 8.81
C ILE A 405 -24.12 -13.81 10.08
N SER A 406 -24.30 -15.11 10.32
CA SER A 406 -23.65 -15.86 11.39
C SER A 406 -22.82 -16.98 10.74
N LEU A 407 -21.50 -16.84 10.76
CA LEU A 407 -20.56 -17.85 10.25
C LEU A 407 -20.52 -19.05 11.21
N ASP A 408 -21.17 -20.14 10.83
CA ASP A 408 -21.24 -21.35 11.64
C ASP A 408 -19.96 -22.17 11.49
N LYS A 409 -19.48 -22.38 10.25
CA LYS A 409 -18.30 -23.17 9.95
C LYS A 409 -17.67 -22.77 8.61
N GLY A 410 -16.36 -22.53 8.60
CA GLY A 410 -15.53 -22.38 7.42
C GLY A 410 -14.25 -23.18 7.57
N ASN A 411 -13.77 -23.76 6.48
CA ASN A 411 -12.52 -24.50 6.42
C ASN A 411 -11.78 -24.13 5.13
N PHE A 412 -10.63 -23.48 5.28
CA PHE A 412 -9.75 -23.04 4.20
C PHE A 412 -8.30 -23.30 4.59
N ASN A 413 -7.38 -23.14 3.64
CA ASN A 413 -5.95 -23.17 3.95
C ASN A 413 -5.58 -22.00 4.89
N GLN A 414 -4.74 -22.29 5.88
CA GLN A 414 -4.19 -21.25 6.74
C GLN A 414 -3.11 -20.47 5.98
N LYS A 415 -3.28 -19.15 5.87
CA LYS A 415 -2.31 -18.23 5.26
C LYS A 415 -2.40 -16.89 5.99
N LEU A 416 -1.25 -16.33 6.37
CA LEU A 416 -1.15 -15.02 7.00
C LEU A 416 -0.09 -14.18 6.27
N PRO A 417 -0.41 -12.93 5.89
CA PRO A 417 -1.75 -12.34 5.88
C PRO A 417 -2.73 -13.11 4.97
N CYS A 418 -4.01 -13.07 5.30
CA CYS A 418 -5.07 -13.67 4.51
C CYS A 418 -5.49 -12.71 3.40
N ALA A 419 -5.25 -13.08 2.14
CA ALA A 419 -5.46 -12.19 1.02
C ALA A 419 -6.82 -12.41 0.32
N PRO A 420 -7.41 -11.36 -0.29
CA PRO A 420 -8.66 -11.50 -1.03
C PRO A 420 -8.49 -12.38 -2.27
N GLY A 421 -9.40 -13.33 -2.48
CA GLY A 421 -9.32 -14.31 -3.58
C GLY A 421 -8.62 -15.62 -3.23
N HIS A 422 -8.27 -15.87 -1.96
CA HIS A 422 -7.63 -17.13 -1.53
C HIS A 422 -8.50 -18.02 -0.63
N ALA A 423 -9.49 -17.43 0.04
CA ALA A 423 -10.32 -18.11 1.02
C ALA A 423 -11.71 -17.44 1.07
N LEU A 424 -12.22 -17.13 2.26
CA LEU A 424 -13.46 -16.37 2.42
C LEU A 424 -13.17 -14.86 2.43
N GLN A 425 -13.89 -14.09 1.64
CA GLN A 425 -13.95 -12.63 1.77
C GLN A 425 -15.41 -12.19 1.92
N ILE A 426 -15.68 -11.25 2.83
CA ILE A 426 -17.03 -10.71 3.04
C ILE A 426 -17.00 -9.20 2.90
N LYS A 427 -17.80 -8.62 2.00
CA LYS A 427 -18.01 -7.16 1.94
C LYS A 427 -19.34 -6.79 2.58
N PHE A 428 -19.27 -6.09 3.70
CA PHE A 428 -20.43 -5.61 4.45
C PHE A 428 -20.60 -4.08 4.38
N ASN A 429 -19.62 -3.37 3.83
CA ASN A 429 -19.62 -1.90 3.72
C ASN A 429 -20.63 -1.39 2.71
N ILE A 430 -21.12 -0.16 2.90
CA ILE A 430 -21.93 0.53 1.88
C ILE A 430 -21.10 0.79 0.63
N ASP A 431 -19.88 1.29 0.80
CA ASP A 431 -18.94 1.47 -0.30
C ASP A 431 -18.36 0.11 -0.73
N LYS A 432 -18.70 -0.32 -1.95
CA LYS A 432 -18.30 -1.63 -2.49
C LYS A 432 -16.89 -1.65 -3.05
N THR A 433 -16.21 -0.50 -3.12
CA THR A 433 -14.82 -0.40 -3.57
C THR A 433 -13.85 -0.97 -2.53
N ILE A 434 -14.13 -0.74 -1.23
CA ILE A 434 -13.32 -1.18 -0.10
C ILE A 434 -13.17 -2.70 -0.11
N THR A 435 -11.96 -3.21 0.11
CA THR A 435 -11.72 -4.63 0.28
C THR A 435 -12.44 -5.11 1.54
N GLY A 436 -13.22 -6.19 1.47
CA GLY A 436 -13.86 -6.79 2.65
C GLY A 436 -12.85 -7.61 3.47
N PRO A 437 -13.07 -7.84 4.79
CA PRO A 437 -12.23 -8.73 5.57
C PRO A 437 -12.16 -10.12 4.96
N THR A 438 -11.03 -10.76 5.20
CA THR A 438 -10.65 -12.05 4.65
C THR A 438 -10.42 -13.04 5.79
N PHE A 439 -10.91 -14.26 5.61
CA PHE A 439 -10.86 -15.31 6.63
C PHE A 439 -10.25 -16.57 6.04
N CYS A 440 -9.04 -16.88 6.49
CA CYS A 440 -8.28 -18.07 6.12
C CYS A 440 -8.32 -19.08 7.28
N GLY A 441 -7.96 -20.34 7.00
CA GLY A 441 -7.98 -21.38 8.02
C GLY A 441 -9.40 -21.79 8.46
N ARG A 442 -9.53 -22.11 9.75
CA ARG A 442 -10.82 -22.48 10.37
C ARG A 442 -11.56 -21.22 10.80
N VAL A 443 -12.79 -21.06 10.29
CA VAL A 443 -13.68 -19.94 10.63
C VAL A 443 -14.86 -20.48 11.41
N GLN A 444 -15.09 -19.98 12.62
CA GLN A 444 -16.23 -20.40 13.45
C GLN A 444 -16.70 -19.24 14.32
N ARG A 445 -18.01 -19.18 14.60
CA ARG A 445 -18.62 -18.29 15.60
C ARG A 445 -18.29 -16.80 15.39
N GLN A 446 -18.55 -16.30 14.19
CA GLN A 446 -18.49 -14.86 13.90
C GLN A 446 -19.83 -14.37 13.37
N THR A 447 -20.26 -13.20 13.84
CA THR A 447 -21.46 -12.53 13.36
C THR A 447 -21.06 -11.23 12.71
N LEU A 448 -21.54 -10.98 11.49
CA LEU A 448 -21.31 -9.75 10.75
C LEU A 448 -22.64 -9.10 10.42
N ILE A 449 -22.70 -7.78 10.52
CA ILE A 449 -23.86 -6.96 10.16
C ILE A 449 -23.41 -5.98 9.07
N SER A 450 -24.16 -5.89 7.98
CA SER A 450 -23.87 -4.91 6.92
C SER A 450 -24.20 -3.49 7.34
N GLU A 451 -23.45 -2.54 6.78
CA GLU A 451 -23.72 -1.11 6.95
C GLU A 451 -25.02 -0.71 6.20
N GLY A 452 -25.33 -1.40 5.10
CA GLY A 452 -26.52 -1.17 4.27
C GLY A 452 -27.34 -2.44 4.01
N ASP A 453 -28.12 -2.44 2.93
CA ASP A 453 -29.05 -3.51 2.53
C ASP A 453 -28.41 -4.67 1.75
N GLN A 454 -27.09 -4.63 1.58
CA GLN A 454 -26.36 -5.62 0.81
C GLN A 454 -25.13 -6.10 1.56
N MET A 455 -24.87 -7.40 1.47
CA MET A 455 -23.63 -8.04 1.91
C MET A 455 -23.17 -9.04 0.86
N PHE A 456 -21.90 -8.97 0.46
CA PHE A 456 -21.32 -9.90 -0.50
C PHE A 456 -20.43 -10.92 0.21
N VAL A 457 -20.50 -12.17 -0.25
CA VAL A 457 -19.69 -13.28 0.24
C VAL A 457 -18.97 -13.89 -0.96
N ASN A 458 -17.64 -13.84 -0.96
CA ASN A 458 -16.81 -14.55 -1.92
C ASN A 458 -16.19 -15.78 -1.24
N TYR A 459 -16.54 -16.95 -1.74
CA TYR A 459 -15.98 -18.23 -1.36
C TYR A 459 -14.93 -18.64 -2.40
N VAL A 460 -13.68 -18.80 -1.99
CA VAL A 460 -12.63 -19.41 -2.80
C VAL A 460 -12.15 -20.70 -2.15
N GLY A 461 -12.58 -21.82 -2.71
CA GLY A 461 -12.11 -23.15 -2.36
C GLY A 461 -11.04 -23.63 -3.34
N THR A 462 -9.87 -24.02 -2.82
CA THR A 462 -8.77 -24.61 -3.61
C THR A 462 -8.57 -26.09 -3.30
N SER A 463 -9.37 -26.67 -2.41
CA SER A 463 -9.31 -28.07 -2.02
C SER A 463 -10.73 -28.66 -1.87
N PRO A 464 -10.96 -29.96 -2.17
CA PRO A 464 -12.26 -30.61 -2.00
C PRO A 464 -12.83 -30.53 -0.58
N GLN A 465 -11.97 -30.47 0.45
CA GLN A 465 -12.42 -30.36 1.85
C GLN A 465 -12.72 -28.92 2.29
N HIS A 466 -12.49 -27.93 1.42
CA HIS A 466 -12.88 -26.56 1.75
C HIS A 466 -14.40 -26.44 1.76
N MET A 467 -14.90 -25.69 2.73
CA MET A 467 -16.33 -25.50 2.91
C MET A 467 -16.64 -24.21 3.65
N LEU A 468 -17.87 -23.73 3.47
CA LEU A 468 -18.46 -22.62 4.19
C LEU A 468 -19.92 -22.95 4.50
N LYS A 469 -20.33 -22.72 5.73
CA LYS A 469 -21.70 -22.77 6.22
C LYS A 469 -21.96 -21.52 7.05
N PHE A 470 -23.02 -20.80 6.72
CA PHE A 470 -23.48 -19.65 7.48
C PHE A 470 -24.99 -19.56 7.50
N ARG A 471 -25.51 -18.82 8.46
CA ARG A 471 -26.91 -18.41 8.53
C ARG A 471 -27.05 -16.94 8.22
N TYR A 472 -28.17 -16.54 7.63
CA TYR A 472 -28.44 -15.16 7.26
C TYR A 472 -29.89 -14.75 7.54
N SER A 473 -30.08 -13.49 7.91
CA SER A 473 -31.36 -12.87 8.27
C SER A 473 -31.28 -11.35 8.15
N LEU A 474 -32.40 -10.67 8.40
CA LEU A 474 -32.39 -9.22 8.70
C LEU A 474 -31.72 -8.98 10.05
N ALA A 475 -30.93 -7.92 10.16
CA ALA A 475 -30.16 -7.56 11.36
C ALA A 475 -30.96 -6.76 12.39
#